data_AF-A0A2E5B0W5-F1
#
_entry.id   AF-A0A2E5B0W5-F1
#
_cell.length_a   1.000
_cell.length_b   1.000
_cell.length_c   1.000
_cell.angle_alpha   90.00
_cell.angle_beta   90.00
_cell.angle_gamma   90.00
#
_symmetry.space_group_name_H-M   'P 1'
#
loop_
_entity.id
_entity.type
_entity.pdbx_description
1 polymer ?
#
loop_
_entity_poly.entity_id
_entity_poly.type
_entity_poly.pdbx_seq_one_letter_code
_entity_poly.pdbx_strand_id
1 'polypeptide(L)'
;MLNWDIYLFFLQKYKKKNNVFNIFGIVIPRFMKKLILLLTFVFPLFVFSQPVTLFQQFNGRYDFTAVGNTLNAQPNFNGYCGQLLQSSASLSLTPGQTFVSAHLYWGSIGTGDFDVSLNGTPISAQRIFSHTFNGQPYFSAYADVTSLVAATGNGTYTFADMDVQGLLSQYCGTNFGGWAIYIIYEDPSLLLNQISLFDGLESVSANNNNLSITLTNIDVSSDILSKIGFLAWEGEAEIANGESLFINGTLISNALNPADNAFNGTNSYIGPPGNTQNYNMDLDYYDLVGIVNPGDTTILIELESQQDFIMVNNIITSVNSELPDATIEIDDLGVLCQNGNIDVDYTVYNVNSTNELPANTPIAFYADAVLIGQTTTTNAIPIGGSESGTITLNIPIATPNNFNLRAVVDDIGNGTGIVAETDESNNEFIYPVDLSTAGILLDPGPACLGRPVILDSGVTDPPFNIQWFRNGIPIPGATNATLTVTTDGIYSVEAVDGICRVDSNSVVITFRPQPIANAAVDLYQCDYGTTAGVFNLTDNDANILGGQDPALFTIKYYQSYQDSFDDTNEILGGVHIIVPPSPQTIYARIEDNSGSCFDLTDFRIFF
;
A
#
# COMPACT_ATOMS: atom_id res chain seq x y z
N MET A 1 31.96 -29.04 -20.23
CA MET A 1 33.20 -28.61 -19.53
C MET A 1 33.30 -27.11 -19.73
N LEU A 2 33.50 -26.35 -18.65
CA LEU A 2 33.42 -24.88 -18.50
C LEU A 2 32.01 -24.26 -18.53
N ASN A 3 31.40 -24.07 -17.35
CA ASN A 3 31.22 -22.75 -16.74
C ASN A 3 30.66 -22.91 -15.31
N TRP A 4 31.51 -22.82 -14.27
CA TRP A 4 31.14 -23.04 -12.86
C TRP A 4 31.58 -21.87 -11.94
N ASP A 5 31.94 -20.70 -12.49
CA ASP A 5 32.60 -19.63 -11.71
C ASP A 5 31.83 -18.31 -11.56
N ILE A 6 30.51 -18.28 -11.81
CA ILE A 6 29.70 -17.05 -11.59
C ILE A 6 28.78 -17.13 -10.36
N TYR A 7 28.45 -18.33 -9.87
CA TYR A 7 27.54 -18.48 -8.71
C TYR A 7 28.20 -18.35 -7.33
N LEU A 8 29.54 -18.30 -7.26
CA LEU A 8 30.29 -18.18 -5.99
C LEU A 8 30.57 -16.73 -5.55
N PHE A 9 30.22 -15.72 -6.36
CA PHE A 9 30.48 -14.32 -6.02
C PHE A 9 29.37 -13.66 -5.19
N PHE A 10 28.14 -14.17 -5.21
CA PHE A 10 27.01 -13.55 -4.49
C PHE A 10 26.78 -14.05 -3.05
N LEU A 11 27.32 -15.21 -2.67
CA LEU A 11 27.08 -15.80 -1.34
C LEU A 11 28.10 -15.43 -0.25
N GLN A 12 29.10 -14.59 -0.54
CA GLN A 12 30.12 -14.17 0.44
C GLN A 12 29.92 -12.77 1.06
N LYS A 13 28.89 -12.00 0.69
CA LYS A 13 28.70 -10.63 1.25
C LYS A 13 27.71 -10.51 2.40
N TYR A 14 26.98 -11.57 2.76
CA TYR A 14 25.96 -11.53 3.83
C TYR A 14 26.35 -12.26 5.12
N LYS A 15 27.65 -12.30 5.46
CA LYS A 15 28.12 -12.86 6.74
C LYS A 15 29.08 -11.94 7.46
N LYS A 16 28.63 -10.72 7.76
CA LYS A 16 29.31 -9.85 8.74
C LYS A 16 28.36 -8.87 9.41
N LYS A 17 27.47 -9.37 10.27
CA LYS A 17 27.16 -8.73 11.56
C LYS A 17 26.26 -9.62 12.43
N ASN A 18 26.67 -9.68 13.68
CA ASN A 18 25.93 -10.04 14.89
C ASN A 18 25.86 -11.52 15.29
N ASN A 19 26.50 -11.74 16.44
CA ASN A 19 26.58 -12.93 17.28
C ASN A 19 25.23 -13.25 17.95
N VAL A 20 25.22 -14.44 18.56
CA VAL A 20 24.33 -14.95 19.63
C VAL A 20 23.07 -15.66 19.13
N PHE A 21 23.12 -17.00 19.08
CA PHE A 21 22.46 -17.88 20.06
C PHE A 21 22.86 -19.34 19.81
N ASN A 22 23.32 -20.00 20.87
CA ASN A 22 23.68 -21.42 20.90
C ASN A 22 22.73 -22.07 21.91
N ILE A 23 21.90 -23.03 21.51
CA ILE A 23 21.20 -23.99 22.38
C ILE A 23 20.72 -25.17 21.50
N PHE A 24 20.90 -26.38 22.02
CA PHE A 24 20.65 -27.73 21.47
C PHE A 24 21.73 -28.34 20.56
N GLY A 25 22.71 -28.95 21.24
CA GLY A 25 23.64 -29.89 20.64
C GLY A 25 22.99 -31.25 20.36
N ILE A 26 23.05 -31.67 19.10
CA ILE A 26 23.00 -33.08 18.69
C ILE A 26 24.03 -33.26 17.57
N VAL A 27 25.03 -34.11 17.79
CA VAL A 27 26.05 -34.46 16.80
C VAL A 27 25.53 -35.63 15.96
N ILE A 28 25.10 -35.37 14.71
CA ILE A 28 24.75 -36.43 13.75
C ILE A 28 26.01 -36.91 13.02
N PRO A 29 26.31 -38.22 12.93
CA PRO A 29 27.51 -38.74 12.31
C PRO A 29 27.58 -38.44 10.79
N ARG A 30 28.78 -38.12 10.32
CA ARG A 30 29.13 -37.66 8.95
C ARG A 30 28.73 -38.62 7.82
N PHE A 31 28.30 -39.85 8.12
CA PHE A 31 27.90 -40.87 7.14
C PHE A 31 26.40 -40.80 6.77
N MET A 32 25.53 -40.29 7.64
CA MET A 32 24.08 -40.14 7.33
C MET A 32 23.77 -38.93 6.45
N LYS A 33 24.66 -37.92 6.40
CA LYS A 33 24.50 -36.76 5.51
C LYS A 33 24.64 -37.11 4.02
N LYS A 34 25.41 -38.16 3.68
CA LYS A 34 25.57 -38.58 2.27
C LYS A 34 24.43 -39.48 1.77
N LEU A 35 23.74 -40.19 2.66
CA LEU A 35 22.59 -41.01 2.29
C LEU A 35 21.32 -40.15 2.11
N ILE A 36 21.16 -39.09 2.93
CA ILE A 36 20.05 -38.12 2.79
C ILE A 36 20.23 -37.24 1.54
N LEU A 37 21.48 -36.91 1.15
CA LEU A 37 21.74 -36.15 -0.08
C LEU A 37 21.55 -36.96 -1.38
N LEU A 38 21.63 -38.30 -1.30
CA LEU A 38 21.43 -39.19 -2.45
C LEU A 38 19.95 -39.55 -2.66
N LEU A 39 19.15 -39.51 -1.58
CA LEU A 39 17.69 -39.77 -1.61
C LEU A 39 16.85 -38.55 -2.01
N THR A 40 17.44 -37.34 -2.06
CA THR A 40 16.78 -36.12 -2.56
C THR A 40 16.99 -35.83 -4.04
N PHE A 41 17.67 -36.71 -4.80
CA PHE A 41 18.01 -36.47 -6.21
C PHE A 41 17.43 -37.50 -7.20
N VAL A 42 16.51 -38.36 -6.75
CA VAL A 42 15.76 -39.27 -7.63
C VAL A 42 14.28 -39.24 -7.25
N PHE A 43 13.68 -38.06 -7.29
CA PHE A 43 12.26 -37.97 -7.59
C PHE A 43 12.15 -37.73 -9.10
N PRO A 44 11.40 -38.54 -9.85
CA PRO A 44 10.94 -38.09 -11.16
C PRO A 44 10.17 -36.79 -10.91
N LEU A 45 10.63 -35.69 -11.48
CA LEU A 45 9.81 -34.48 -11.62
C LEU A 45 8.67 -34.86 -12.55
N PHE A 46 7.59 -35.40 -11.98
CA PHE A 46 6.32 -35.46 -12.69
C PHE A 46 5.85 -34.03 -12.80
N VAL A 47 6.05 -33.44 -13.97
CA VAL A 47 5.45 -32.16 -14.34
C VAL A 47 3.98 -32.45 -14.62
N PHE A 48 3.14 -32.24 -13.62
CA PHE A 48 1.70 -32.22 -13.82
C PHE A 48 1.31 -30.89 -14.45
N SER A 49 0.29 -30.91 -15.30
CA SER A 49 -0.41 -29.71 -15.75
C SER A 49 -0.76 -28.81 -14.55
N GLN A 50 -0.54 -27.50 -14.70
CA GLN A 50 -0.86 -26.52 -13.67
C GLN A 50 -2.34 -26.10 -13.83
N PRO A 51 -3.17 -26.23 -12.78
CA PRO A 51 -4.57 -25.90 -12.88
C PRO A 51 -4.76 -24.41 -13.16
N VAL A 52 -5.74 -24.09 -13.99
CA VAL A 52 -6.21 -22.73 -14.23
C VAL A 52 -6.94 -22.26 -12.98
N THR A 53 -6.35 -21.31 -12.27
CA THR A 53 -6.85 -20.81 -10.99
C THR A 53 -6.87 -19.29 -10.96
N LEU A 54 -7.65 -18.71 -10.06
CA LEU A 54 -7.77 -17.27 -9.95
C LEU A 54 -6.39 -16.65 -9.67
N PHE A 55 -6.00 -15.69 -10.50
CA PHE A 55 -4.73 -14.98 -10.38
C PHE A 55 -4.93 -13.55 -9.90
N GLN A 56 -5.80 -12.77 -10.55
CA GLN A 56 -6.06 -11.36 -10.21
C GLN A 56 -7.53 -11.01 -10.41
N GLN A 57 -8.00 -10.04 -9.62
CA GLN A 57 -9.35 -9.48 -9.74
C GLN A 57 -9.31 -7.96 -9.72
N PHE A 58 -10.23 -7.35 -10.44
CA PHE A 58 -10.41 -5.90 -10.52
C PHE A 58 -11.90 -5.60 -10.39
N ASN A 59 -12.28 -4.76 -9.44
CA ASN A 59 -13.66 -4.35 -9.21
C ASN A 59 -13.79 -2.85 -9.50
N GLY A 60 -14.75 -2.47 -10.35
CA GLY A 60 -14.95 -1.07 -10.73
C GLY A 60 -15.65 -0.94 -12.08
N ARG A 61 -15.61 0.23 -12.70
CA ARG A 61 -16.18 0.43 -14.05
C ARG A 61 -15.20 -0.07 -15.12
N TYR A 62 -14.78 -1.31 -14.94
CA TYR A 62 -13.75 -1.93 -15.73
C TYR A 62 -14.33 -2.86 -16.78
N ASP A 63 -13.58 -3.02 -17.85
CA ASP A 63 -13.72 -4.12 -18.79
C ASP A 63 -12.34 -4.45 -19.33
N PHE A 64 -12.23 -5.53 -20.10
CA PHE A 64 -10.97 -5.95 -20.70
C PHE A 64 -11.05 -5.99 -22.22
N THR A 65 -9.89 -5.78 -22.84
CA THR A 65 -9.62 -6.13 -24.24
C THR A 65 -8.30 -6.91 -24.31
N ALA A 66 -7.96 -7.48 -25.46
CA ALA A 66 -6.70 -8.16 -25.64
C ALA A 66 -6.04 -7.77 -26.96
N VAL A 67 -4.71 -7.84 -27.00
CA VAL A 67 -3.91 -7.73 -28.21
C VAL A 67 -2.90 -8.86 -28.24
N GLY A 68 -2.70 -9.48 -29.38
CA GLY A 68 -1.81 -10.63 -29.47
C GLY A 68 -1.72 -11.13 -30.90
N ASN A 69 -0.71 -11.95 -31.17
CA ASN A 69 -0.53 -12.55 -32.48
C ASN A 69 0.27 -13.85 -32.38
N THR A 70 -0.06 -14.80 -33.24
CA THR A 70 0.72 -16.02 -33.42
C THR A 70 2.13 -15.71 -33.98
N LEU A 71 3.06 -16.64 -33.74
CA LEU A 71 4.36 -16.74 -34.40
C LEU A 71 4.35 -17.87 -35.43
N ASN A 72 3.22 -18.50 -35.72
CA ASN A 72 3.09 -19.46 -36.81
C ASN A 72 2.67 -18.73 -38.08
N ALA A 73 3.40 -18.92 -39.19
CA ALA A 73 3.02 -18.31 -40.47
C ALA A 73 1.90 -19.08 -41.20
N GLN A 74 1.66 -20.33 -40.79
CA GLN A 74 0.70 -21.28 -41.35
C GLN A 74 0.28 -22.29 -40.26
N PRO A 75 -0.86 -23.00 -40.43
CA PRO A 75 -1.22 -24.13 -39.57
C PRO A 75 -0.18 -25.24 -39.59
N ASN A 76 0.11 -25.83 -38.43
CA ASN A 76 1.06 -26.95 -38.27
C ASN A 76 0.55 -28.30 -38.86
N PHE A 77 -0.71 -28.41 -39.29
CA PHE A 77 -1.36 -29.64 -39.78
C PHE A 77 -0.81 -30.21 -41.10
N ASN A 78 -0.20 -29.38 -41.97
CA ASN A 78 0.28 -29.81 -43.31
C ASN A 78 1.81 -29.84 -43.44
N GLY A 79 2.51 -30.16 -42.36
CA GLY A 79 3.97 -30.30 -42.35
C GLY A 79 4.73 -28.97 -42.27
N TYR A 80 4.03 -27.85 -42.03
CA TYR A 80 4.67 -26.63 -41.58
C TYR A 80 5.20 -26.86 -40.16
N CYS A 81 6.49 -26.58 -39.98
CA CYS A 81 7.20 -26.79 -38.72
C CYS A 81 8.21 -25.65 -38.54
N GLY A 82 7.67 -24.43 -38.51
CA GLY A 82 8.43 -23.19 -38.43
C GLY A 82 7.80 -22.25 -37.42
N GLN A 83 8.58 -21.28 -36.98
CA GLN A 83 8.13 -20.22 -36.09
C GLN A 83 8.81 -18.91 -36.48
N LEU A 84 8.04 -17.84 -36.59
CA LEU A 84 8.50 -16.48 -36.82
C LEU A 84 9.32 -16.02 -35.62
N LEU A 85 10.33 -15.19 -35.87
CA LEU A 85 11.17 -14.61 -34.81
C LEU A 85 10.48 -13.47 -34.07
N GLN A 86 9.44 -12.88 -34.68
CA GLN A 86 8.65 -11.81 -34.11
C GLN A 86 7.28 -11.75 -34.78
N SER A 87 6.31 -11.20 -34.06
CA SER A 87 5.00 -10.79 -34.60
C SER A 87 4.52 -9.53 -33.90
N SER A 88 3.53 -8.87 -34.47
CA SER A 88 3.03 -7.58 -33.96
C SER A 88 1.51 -7.55 -33.91
N ALA A 89 0.97 -6.81 -32.95
CA ALA A 89 -0.46 -6.51 -32.81
C ALA A 89 -0.65 -5.05 -32.37
N SER A 90 -1.78 -4.44 -32.72
CA SER A 90 -2.05 -3.03 -32.41
C SER A 90 -3.12 -2.87 -31.33
N LEU A 91 -2.80 -2.08 -30.30
CA LEU A 91 -3.74 -1.64 -29.27
C LEU A 91 -4.38 -0.31 -29.67
N SER A 92 -5.69 -0.25 -29.57
CA SER A 92 -6.47 0.97 -29.80
C SER A 92 -7.62 1.08 -28.79
N LEU A 93 -7.33 1.62 -27.61
CA LEU A 93 -8.35 2.08 -26.67
C LEU A 93 -9.05 3.34 -27.20
N THR A 94 -10.36 3.42 -27.01
CA THR A 94 -11.15 4.59 -27.41
C THR A 94 -11.05 5.72 -26.38
N PRO A 95 -11.40 6.98 -26.70
CA PRO A 95 -11.25 8.12 -25.78
C PRO A 95 -12.02 8.02 -24.44
N GLY A 96 -13.01 7.12 -24.35
CA GLY A 96 -13.74 6.84 -23.10
C GLY A 96 -13.08 5.78 -22.22
N GLN A 97 -12.06 5.07 -22.74
CA GLN A 97 -11.40 3.96 -22.10
C GLN A 97 -10.03 4.41 -21.56
N THR A 98 -9.91 4.47 -20.24
CA THR A 98 -8.68 4.80 -19.53
C THR A 98 -7.94 3.51 -19.18
N PHE A 99 -6.67 3.42 -19.55
CA PHE A 99 -5.81 2.27 -19.25
C PHE A 99 -5.62 2.06 -17.73
N VAL A 100 -5.72 0.81 -17.27
CA VAL A 100 -5.52 0.41 -15.86
C VAL A 100 -4.32 -0.52 -15.72
N SER A 101 -4.33 -1.69 -16.38
CA SER A 101 -3.25 -2.69 -16.27
C SER A 101 -3.04 -3.49 -17.56
N ALA A 102 -1.86 -4.13 -17.68
CA ALA A 102 -1.50 -4.96 -18.82
C ALA A 102 -0.76 -6.25 -18.43
N HIS A 103 -1.25 -7.37 -18.94
CA HIS A 103 -0.86 -8.73 -18.53
C HIS A 103 -0.38 -9.52 -19.75
N LEU A 104 0.93 -9.61 -19.95
CA LEU A 104 1.54 -10.32 -21.08
C LEU A 104 1.65 -11.83 -20.77
N TYR A 105 1.16 -12.65 -21.70
CA TYR A 105 1.35 -14.08 -21.75
C TYR A 105 2.04 -14.46 -23.06
N TRP A 106 2.93 -15.45 -23.03
CA TRP A 106 3.51 -16.06 -24.21
C TRP A 106 3.75 -17.54 -23.98
N GLY A 107 3.73 -18.34 -25.04
CA GLY A 107 3.93 -19.77 -24.94
C GLY A 107 4.47 -20.38 -26.21
N SER A 108 5.10 -21.54 -26.05
CA SER A 108 5.63 -22.36 -27.14
C SER A 108 6.02 -23.75 -26.65
N ILE A 109 6.80 -24.45 -27.47
CA ILE A 109 7.31 -25.80 -27.26
C ILE A 109 8.54 -25.85 -26.34
N GLY A 110 8.85 -27.02 -25.80
CA GLY A 110 10.06 -27.25 -25.04
C GLY A 110 9.95 -26.88 -23.57
N THR A 111 11.11 -26.77 -22.92
CA THR A 111 11.21 -26.46 -21.48
C THR A 111 11.09 -24.97 -21.16
N GLY A 112 10.88 -24.12 -22.17
CA GLY A 112 10.70 -22.69 -21.99
C GLY A 112 11.87 -21.81 -22.41
N ASP A 113 11.52 -20.70 -23.07
CA ASP A 113 12.30 -19.48 -23.10
C ASP A 113 11.51 -18.39 -22.34
N PHE A 114 12.13 -17.86 -21.30
CA PHE A 114 11.49 -17.02 -20.30
C PHE A 114 11.98 -15.57 -20.34
N ASP A 115 12.86 -15.24 -21.30
CA ASP A 115 13.39 -13.91 -21.52
C ASP A 115 13.11 -13.50 -22.96
N VAL A 116 12.18 -12.56 -23.15
CA VAL A 116 11.69 -12.12 -24.46
C VAL A 116 11.82 -10.60 -24.57
N SER A 117 11.39 -10.01 -25.69
CA SER A 117 11.28 -8.56 -25.79
C SER A 117 9.92 -8.10 -26.32
N LEU A 118 9.46 -6.97 -25.78
CA LEU A 118 8.26 -6.28 -26.21
C LEU A 118 8.63 -4.84 -26.59
N ASN A 119 8.44 -4.48 -27.86
CA ASN A 119 8.93 -3.23 -28.45
C ASN A 119 10.45 -3.02 -28.22
N GLY A 120 11.22 -4.09 -28.23
CA GLY A 120 12.66 -4.08 -27.96
C GLY A 120 13.05 -3.87 -26.49
N THR A 121 12.07 -3.77 -25.58
CA THR A 121 12.32 -3.75 -24.14
C THR A 121 12.39 -5.20 -23.65
N PRO A 122 13.47 -5.62 -22.95
CA PRO A 122 13.56 -6.96 -22.39
C PRO A 122 12.50 -7.20 -21.31
N ILE A 123 11.84 -8.35 -21.37
CA ILE A 123 10.83 -8.82 -20.42
C ILE A 123 11.23 -10.21 -19.94
N SER A 124 11.26 -10.41 -18.62
CA SER A 124 11.51 -11.72 -18.01
C SER A 124 10.23 -12.24 -17.36
N ALA A 125 9.99 -13.54 -17.47
CA ALA A 125 8.84 -14.20 -16.87
C ALA A 125 8.80 -14.05 -15.34
N GLN A 126 7.63 -13.67 -14.84
CA GLN A 126 7.30 -13.61 -13.41
C GLN A 126 6.57 -14.88 -12.96
N ARG A 127 5.80 -15.51 -13.85
CA ARG A 127 5.19 -16.83 -13.65
C ARG A 127 5.48 -17.70 -14.86
N ILE A 128 5.61 -19.01 -14.61
CA ILE A 128 5.92 -20.02 -15.62
C ILE A 128 4.93 -21.16 -15.47
N PHE A 129 4.42 -21.60 -16.60
CA PHE A 129 3.53 -22.74 -16.74
C PHE A 129 4.15 -23.79 -17.63
N SER A 130 3.97 -25.06 -17.28
CA SER A 130 4.51 -26.18 -18.03
C SER A 130 3.48 -27.29 -18.18
N HIS A 131 3.46 -27.90 -19.36
CA HIS A 131 2.60 -29.02 -19.70
C HIS A 131 3.41 -30.10 -20.40
N THR A 132 2.98 -31.35 -20.33
CA THR A 132 3.63 -32.45 -21.04
C THR A 132 2.60 -33.23 -21.82
N PHE A 133 2.74 -33.27 -23.15
CA PHE A 133 1.89 -34.05 -24.03
C PHE A 133 2.75 -35.06 -24.80
N ASN A 134 2.34 -36.33 -24.82
CA ASN A 134 3.10 -37.44 -25.41
C ASN A 134 4.59 -37.51 -25.00
N GLY A 135 4.91 -37.08 -23.78
CA GLY A 135 6.28 -37.07 -23.25
C GLY A 135 7.15 -35.89 -23.70
N GLN A 136 6.57 -34.92 -24.41
CA GLN A 136 7.24 -33.69 -24.84
C GLN A 136 6.76 -32.50 -23.98
N PRO A 137 7.68 -31.66 -23.48
CA PRO A 137 7.31 -30.47 -22.70
C PRO A 137 6.83 -29.32 -23.60
N TYR A 138 5.88 -28.56 -23.06
CA TYR A 138 5.36 -27.30 -23.60
C TYR A 138 5.32 -26.29 -22.46
N PHE A 139 5.36 -25.00 -22.78
CA PHE A 139 5.37 -23.96 -21.77
C PHE A 139 4.49 -22.77 -22.12
N SER A 140 4.11 -22.06 -21.07
CA SER A 140 3.66 -20.68 -21.12
C SER A 140 4.37 -19.87 -20.03
N ALA A 141 4.41 -18.57 -20.19
CA ALA A 141 4.96 -17.63 -19.23
C ALA A 141 4.12 -16.36 -19.17
N TYR A 142 4.24 -15.66 -18.05
CA TYR A 142 3.52 -14.44 -17.77
C TYR A 142 4.48 -13.36 -17.26
N ALA A 143 4.22 -12.11 -17.64
CA ALA A 143 4.81 -10.93 -17.03
C ALA A 143 3.80 -9.77 -16.98
N ASP A 144 3.80 -9.03 -15.87
CA ASP A 144 3.16 -7.73 -15.79
C ASP A 144 3.95 -6.71 -16.63
N VAL A 145 3.29 -6.15 -17.65
CA VAL A 145 3.86 -5.14 -18.57
C VAL A 145 3.14 -3.80 -18.44
N THR A 146 2.42 -3.58 -17.34
CA THR A 146 1.59 -2.39 -17.09
C THR A 146 2.37 -1.09 -17.31
N SER A 147 3.57 -0.97 -16.75
CA SER A 147 4.37 0.25 -16.91
C SER A 147 4.84 0.48 -18.35
N LEU A 148 5.12 -0.59 -19.11
CA LEU A 148 5.54 -0.49 -20.51
C LEU A 148 4.38 -0.02 -21.40
N VAL A 149 3.21 -0.62 -21.19
CA VAL A 149 2.00 -0.29 -21.95
C VAL A 149 1.48 1.10 -21.58
N ALA A 150 1.53 1.49 -20.30
CA ALA A 150 1.20 2.86 -19.86
C ALA A 150 2.07 3.92 -20.55
N ALA A 151 3.38 3.64 -20.70
CA ALA A 151 4.31 4.55 -21.34
C ALA A 151 4.15 4.61 -22.87
N THR A 152 3.79 3.48 -23.49
CA THR A 152 3.65 3.36 -24.95
C THR A 152 2.27 3.84 -25.43
N GLY A 153 1.21 3.55 -24.68
CA GLY A 153 -0.18 3.86 -25.01
C GLY A 153 -0.71 3.05 -26.20
N ASN A 154 -1.68 3.63 -26.90
CA ASN A 154 -2.18 3.09 -28.16
C ASN A 154 -1.06 3.04 -29.20
N GLY A 155 -0.96 1.93 -29.93
CA GLY A 155 0.10 1.72 -30.90
C GLY A 155 0.33 0.26 -31.21
N THR A 156 1.36 0.00 -32.01
CA THR A 156 1.77 -1.36 -32.37
C THR A 156 2.78 -1.90 -31.36
N TYR A 157 2.48 -3.07 -30.82
CA TYR A 157 3.33 -3.85 -29.94
C TYR A 157 3.96 -4.98 -30.75
N THR A 158 5.28 -5.11 -30.68
CA THR A 158 6.06 -6.15 -31.36
C THR A 158 6.73 -7.04 -30.33
N PHE A 159 6.34 -8.30 -30.32
CA PHE A 159 6.95 -9.34 -29.51
C PHE A 159 8.06 -10.03 -30.30
N ALA A 160 9.21 -10.24 -29.67
CA ALA A 160 10.38 -10.84 -30.31
C ALA A 160 11.26 -11.60 -29.31
N ASP A 161 12.34 -12.17 -29.83
CA ASP A 161 13.45 -12.78 -29.10
C ASP A 161 13.14 -14.09 -28.36
N MET A 162 11.95 -14.67 -28.52
CA MET A 162 11.70 -16.04 -28.07
C MET A 162 12.43 -17.06 -28.96
N ASP A 163 13.38 -17.82 -28.40
CA ASP A 163 14.19 -18.80 -29.10
C ASP A 163 13.83 -20.26 -28.75
N VAL A 164 13.06 -20.86 -29.64
CA VAL A 164 12.74 -22.30 -29.62
C VAL A 164 13.19 -23.02 -30.90
N GLN A 165 13.94 -22.34 -31.76
CA GLN A 165 14.22 -22.81 -33.14
C GLN A 165 14.97 -24.14 -33.16
N GLY A 166 15.85 -24.37 -32.17
CA GLY A 166 16.58 -25.62 -32.01
C GLY A 166 15.72 -26.84 -31.66
N LEU A 167 14.46 -26.63 -31.26
CA LEU A 167 13.54 -27.68 -30.84
C LEU A 167 12.49 -28.03 -31.88
N LEU A 168 12.14 -27.11 -32.80
CA LEU A 168 11.01 -27.23 -33.74
C LEU A 168 10.91 -28.60 -34.42
N SER A 169 12.01 -29.13 -34.95
CA SER A 169 12.03 -30.43 -35.65
C SER A 169 11.48 -31.62 -34.84
N GLN A 170 11.44 -31.51 -33.51
CA GLN A 170 10.93 -32.54 -32.61
C GLN A 170 9.42 -32.42 -32.37
N TYR A 171 8.82 -31.28 -32.68
CA TYR A 171 7.44 -30.92 -32.36
C TYR A 171 6.58 -30.69 -33.61
N CYS A 172 7.05 -31.10 -34.79
CA CYS A 172 6.30 -30.87 -36.03
C CYS A 172 4.91 -31.51 -35.98
N GLY A 173 3.88 -30.70 -36.27
CA GLY A 173 2.48 -31.11 -36.17
C GLY A 173 1.85 -30.84 -34.80
N THR A 174 2.63 -30.38 -33.82
CA THR A 174 2.14 -29.80 -32.56
C THR A 174 2.96 -28.56 -32.16
N ASN A 175 3.49 -27.83 -33.14
CA ASN A 175 4.34 -26.67 -32.89
C ASN A 175 3.53 -25.38 -32.94
N PHE A 176 3.61 -24.60 -31.86
CA PHE A 176 3.05 -23.27 -31.78
C PHE A 176 4.06 -22.30 -31.20
N GLY A 177 3.86 -21.02 -31.49
CA GLY A 177 4.36 -19.93 -30.69
C GLY A 177 3.39 -18.77 -30.77
N GLY A 178 3.24 -18.01 -29.70
CA GLY A 178 2.36 -16.85 -29.70
C GLY A 178 2.46 -16.05 -28.43
N TRP A 179 1.80 -14.90 -28.44
CA TRP A 179 1.74 -13.99 -27.30
C TRP A 179 0.44 -13.22 -27.30
N ALA A 180 -0.02 -12.84 -26.11
CA ALA A 180 -1.16 -11.96 -25.92
C ALA A 180 -0.95 -11.07 -24.70
N ILE A 181 -1.52 -9.87 -24.73
CA ILE A 181 -1.61 -8.94 -23.61
C ILE A 181 -3.09 -8.71 -23.34
N TYR A 182 -3.57 -9.10 -22.15
CA TYR A 182 -4.84 -8.60 -21.65
C TYR A 182 -4.65 -7.19 -21.11
N ILE A 183 -5.53 -6.29 -21.54
CA ILE A 183 -5.56 -4.89 -21.16
C ILE A 183 -6.83 -4.66 -20.36
N ILE A 184 -6.67 -4.29 -19.10
CA ILE A 184 -7.79 -3.83 -18.27
C ILE A 184 -7.90 -2.32 -18.44
N TYR A 185 -9.11 -1.84 -18.68
CA TYR A 185 -9.40 -0.43 -18.84
C TYR A 185 -10.64 -0.03 -18.02
N GLU A 186 -10.68 1.22 -17.59
CA GLU A 186 -11.84 1.87 -16.99
C GLU A 186 -12.62 2.62 -18.05
N ASP A 187 -13.94 2.50 -18.07
CA ASP A 187 -14.81 3.34 -18.88
C ASP A 187 -16.01 3.78 -18.03
N PRO A 188 -16.18 5.10 -17.76
CA PRO A 188 -17.26 5.60 -16.92
C PRO A 188 -18.68 5.24 -17.37
N SER A 189 -18.87 4.82 -18.62
CA SER A 189 -20.16 4.39 -19.17
C SER A 189 -20.51 2.93 -18.85
N LEU A 190 -19.54 2.13 -18.39
CA LEU A 190 -19.77 0.74 -18.01
C LEU A 190 -20.53 0.62 -16.69
N LEU A 191 -21.20 -0.52 -16.54
CA LEU A 191 -21.63 -1.00 -15.24
C LEU A 191 -20.40 -1.32 -14.38
N LEU A 192 -20.63 -1.47 -13.08
CA LEU A 192 -19.59 -1.90 -12.17
C LEU A 192 -19.41 -3.40 -12.35
N ASN A 193 -18.23 -3.78 -12.80
CA ASN A 193 -17.90 -5.14 -13.18
C ASN A 193 -16.77 -5.66 -12.28
N GLN A 194 -16.83 -6.97 -12.02
CA GLN A 194 -15.71 -7.75 -11.54
C GLN A 194 -15.02 -8.35 -12.75
N ILE A 195 -13.76 -7.97 -12.96
CA ILE A 195 -12.86 -8.61 -13.92
C ILE A 195 -12.02 -9.63 -13.17
N SER A 196 -12.09 -10.90 -13.57
CA SER A 196 -11.34 -11.98 -12.93
C SER A 196 -10.44 -12.66 -13.95
N LEU A 197 -9.13 -12.59 -13.77
CA LEU A 197 -8.12 -13.24 -14.60
C LEU A 197 -7.66 -14.53 -13.91
N PHE A 198 -7.84 -15.65 -14.59
CA PHE A 198 -7.44 -16.98 -14.17
C PHE A 198 -6.31 -17.48 -15.06
N ASP A 199 -5.23 -18.00 -14.49
CA ASP A 199 -4.13 -18.53 -15.29
C ASP A 199 -3.63 -19.90 -14.82
N GLY A 200 -3.07 -20.65 -15.77
CA GLY A 200 -2.62 -22.03 -15.64
C GLY A 200 -2.11 -22.56 -16.97
N LEU A 201 -2.06 -23.89 -17.12
CA LEU A 201 -1.85 -24.55 -18.41
C LEU A 201 -2.43 -25.96 -18.36
N GLU A 202 -3.69 -26.07 -18.75
CA GLU A 202 -4.46 -27.32 -18.82
C GLU A 202 -4.78 -27.68 -20.27
N SER A 203 -5.00 -28.96 -20.55
CA SER A 203 -5.23 -29.40 -21.93
C SER A 203 -6.38 -30.38 -22.06
N VAL A 204 -6.90 -30.48 -23.28
CA VAL A 204 -7.82 -31.51 -23.75
C VAL A 204 -7.24 -32.11 -25.03
N SER A 205 -7.40 -33.42 -25.22
CA SER A 205 -6.92 -34.11 -26.42
C SER A 205 -7.60 -35.47 -26.61
N ALA A 206 -7.26 -36.19 -27.67
CA ALA A 206 -7.66 -37.59 -27.85
C ALA A 206 -7.30 -38.52 -26.65
N ASN A 207 -6.29 -38.18 -25.85
CA ASN A 207 -5.88 -38.96 -24.67
C ASN A 207 -6.65 -38.57 -23.39
N ASN A 208 -7.21 -37.38 -23.35
CA ASN A 208 -7.98 -36.78 -22.26
C ASN A 208 -9.07 -35.92 -22.88
N ASN A 209 -10.14 -36.59 -23.29
CA ASN A 209 -11.16 -36.03 -24.18
C ASN A 209 -12.12 -35.03 -23.55
N ASN A 210 -11.98 -34.77 -22.25
CA ASN A 210 -12.76 -33.78 -21.53
C ASN A 210 -11.85 -33.04 -20.54
N LEU A 211 -12.01 -31.73 -20.44
CA LEU A 211 -11.39 -30.85 -19.48
C LEU A 211 -12.48 -30.03 -18.79
N SER A 212 -12.47 -30.01 -17.46
CA SER A 212 -13.44 -29.24 -16.66
C SER A 212 -12.70 -28.29 -15.73
N ILE A 213 -12.98 -26.99 -15.88
CA ILE A 213 -12.39 -25.91 -15.07
C ILE A 213 -13.54 -25.20 -14.37
N THR A 214 -13.50 -25.14 -13.04
CA THR A 214 -14.46 -24.34 -12.26
C THR A 214 -13.82 -23.03 -11.86
N LEU A 215 -14.31 -21.93 -12.42
CA LEU A 215 -13.95 -20.59 -12.00
C LEU A 215 -14.69 -20.29 -10.69
N THR A 216 -13.96 -19.95 -9.63
CA THR A 216 -14.50 -19.60 -8.32
C THR A 216 -14.27 -18.13 -8.00
N ASN A 217 -14.91 -17.64 -6.94
CA ASN A 217 -14.84 -16.23 -6.52
C ASN A 217 -15.38 -15.27 -7.59
N ILE A 218 -16.42 -15.72 -8.29
CA ILE A 218 -17.19 -14.89 -9.20
C ILE A 218 -18.29 -14.21 -8.38
N ASP A 219 -18.61 -12.96 -8.68
CA ASP A 219 -19.79 -12.30 -8.13
C ASP A 219 -20.64 -11.75 -9.27
N VAL A 220 -21.72 -12.45 -9.60
CA VAL A 220 -22.66 -12.02 -10.65
C VAL A 220 -23.85 -11.32 -10.00
N SER A 221 -24.00 -10.02 -10.20
CA SER A 221 -25.22 -9.28 -9.85
C SER A 221 -26.19 -9.17 -11.04
N SER A 222 -25.68 -9.15 -12.27
CA SER A 222 -26.45 -9.32 -13.51
C SER A 222 -25.61 -9.88 -14.65
N ASP A 223 -26.28 -10.34 -15.70
CA ASP A 223 -25.64 -10.88 -16.91
C ASP A 223 -25.39 -9.79 -17.98
N ILE A 224 -25.73 -8.54 -17.71
CA ILE A 224 -25.67 -7.45 -18.69
C ILE A 224 -24.24 -7.21 -19.16
N LEU A 225 -24.01 -7.33 -20.47
CA LEU A 225 -22.70 -7.17 -21.12
C LEU A 225 -21.60 -8.07 -20.52
N SER A 226 -21.99 -9.13 -19.83
CA SER A 226 -21.05 -10.08 -19.26
C SER A 226 -20.36 -10.87 -20.37
N LYS A 227 -19.06 -11.13 -20.22
CA LYS A 227 -18.27 -11.85 -21.23
C LYS A 227 -17.13 -12.63 -20.60
N ILE A 228 -16.61 -13.58 -21.37
CA ILE A 228 -15.48 -14.44 -21.00
C ILE A 228 -14.51 -14.55 -22.16
N GLY A 229 -13.22 -14.37 -21.89
CA GLY A 229 -12.12 -14.49 -22.84
C GLY A 229 -11.27 -15.72 -22.57
N PHE A 230 -10.70 -16.29 -23.63
CA PHE A 230 -9.80 -17.43 -23.60
C PHE A 230 -8.50 -17.11 -24.35
N LEU A 231 -7.37 -17.48 -23.73
CA LEU A 231 -6.13 -17.70 -24.46
C LEU A 231 -5.85 -19.20 -24.47
N ALA A 232 -5.87 -19.79 -25.65
CA ALA A 232 -5.52 -21.18 -25.84
C ALA A 232 -4.45 -21.35 -26.94
N TRP A 233 -3.69 -22.43 -26.83
CA TRP A 233 -2.64 -22.81 -27.76
C TRP A 233 -2.99 -24.14 -28.42
N GLU A 234 -2.49 -24.36 -29.64
CA GLU A 234 -2.66 -25.61 -30.39
C GLU A 234 -4.15 -25.94 -30.68
N GLY A 235 -4.92 -24.93 -31.10
CA GLY A 235 -6.23 -25.12 -31.74
C GLY A 235 -6.13 -25.03 -33.27
N GLU A 236 -6.76 -25.95 -33.99
CA GLU A 236 -6.70 -26.02 -35.45
C GLU A 236 -8.08 -25.98 -36.14
N ALA A 237 -8.25 -25.01 -37.04
CA ALA A 237 -9.45 -24.92 -37.90
C ALA A 237 -9.77 -26.20 -38.68
N GLU A 238 -8.74 -26.99 -39.02
CA GLU A 238 -8.88 -28.23 -39.78
C GLU A 238 -9.28 -29.46 -38.94
N ILE A 239 -9.28 -29.40 -37.60
CA ILE A 239 -9.44 -30.58 -36.70
C ILE A 239 -10.64 -30.45 -35.75
N ALA A 240 -11.85 -30.26 -36.30
CA ALA A 240 -13.10 -30.09 -35.55
C ALA A 240 -13.70 -31.35 -34.88
N ASN A 241 -12.99 -32.49 -34.79
CA ASN A 241 -13.66 -33.75 -34.43
C ASN A 241 -14.00 -33.84 -32.93
N GLY A 242 -15.29 -33.70 -32.63
CA GLY A 242 -15.81 -33.79 -31.26
C GLY A 242 -15.27 -32.69 -30.36
N GLU A 243 -14.98 -31.53 -30.94
CA GLU A 243 -14.54 -30.35 -30.23
C GLU A 243 -15.74 -29.49 -29.83
N SER A 244 -15.89 -29.18 -28.55
CA SER A 244 -17.02 -28.37 -28.08
C SER A 244 -16.66 -27.64 -26.79
N LEU A 245 -17.15 -26.41 -26.65
CA LEU A 245 -17.01 -25.59 -25.45
C LEU A 245 -18.39 -25.40 -24.81
N PHE A 246 -18.53 -25.77 -23.55
CA PHE A 246 -19.71 -25.52 -22.74
C PHE A 246 -19.37 -24.58 -21.58
N ILE A 247 -20.27 -23.66 -21.29
CA ILE A 247 -20.20 -22.78 -20.12
C ILE A 247 -21.51 -22.89 -19.37
N ASN A 248 -21.44 -23.27 -18.09
CA ASN A 248 -22.62 -23.62 -17.28
C ASN A 248 -23.56 -24.60 -18.01
N GLY A 249 -23.00 -25.56 -18.75
CA GLY A 249 -23.73 -26.54 -19.56
C GLY A 249 -24.33 -26.00 -20.87
N THR A 250 -24.15 -24.72 -21.19
CA THR A 250 -24.60 -24.11 -22.45
C THR A 250 -23.51 -24.25 -23.52
N LEU A 251 -23.85 -24.86 -24.67
CA LEU A 251 -22.94 -24.97 -25.81
C LEU A 251 -22.65 -23.59 -26.41
N ILE A 252 -21.39 -23.21 -26.43
CA ILE A 252 -20.91 -21.91 -26.91
C ILE A 252 -20.58 -21.99 -28.39
N SER A 253 -21.05 -21.01 -29.15
CA SER A 253 -20.68 -20.83 -30.55
C SER A 253 -20.99 -19.42 -31.04
N ASN A 254 -20.29 -18.99 -32.07
CA ASN A 254 -20.59 -17.77 -32.82
C ASN A 254 -20.15 -17.93 -34.30
N ALA A 255 -20.17 -16.86 -35.09
CA ALA A 255 -19.79 -16.93 -36.50
C ALA A 255 -18.29 -17.15 -36.75
N LEU A 256 -17.44 -16.75 -35.80
CA LEU A 256 -15.99 -16.96 -35.83
C LEU A 256 -15.62 -18.35 -35.32
N ASN A 257 -16.33 -18.81 -34.28
CA ASN A 257 -16.06 -20.04 -33.52
C ASN A 257 -17.29 -20.97 -33.58
N PRO A 258 -17.36 -21.87 -34.58
CA PRO A 258 -18.44 -22.83 -34.73
C PRO A 258 -18.61 -23.74 -33.51
N ALA A 259 -19.82 -24.27 -33.31
CA ALA A 259 -20.17 -25.09 -32.15
C ALA A 259 -19.38 -26.41 -32.06
N ASP A 260 -18.85 -26.89 -33.18
CA ASP A 260 -18.02 -28.09 -33.30
C ASP A 260 -16.52 -27.78 -33.48
N ASN A 261 -16.11 -26.51 -33.39
CA ASN A 261 -14.72 -26.08 -33.53
C ASN A 261 -14.51 -24.69 -32.90
N ALA A 262 -14.49 -24.64 -31.56
CA ALA A 262 -14.41 -23.41 -30.79
C ALA A 262 -12.97 -22.87 -30.65
N PHE A 263 -11.96 -23.71 -30.88
CA PHE A 263 -10.52 -23.43 -30.79
C PHE A 263 -9.87 -23.68 -32.16
N ASN A 264 -10.13 -22.77 -33.08
CA ASN A 264 -9.88 -22.92 -34.50
C ASN A 264 -8.76 -21.99 -35.03
N GLY A 265 -7.94 -21.43 -34.14
CA GLY A 265 -6.86 -20.52 -34.51
C GLY A 265 -7.37 -19.14 -34.90
N THR A 266 -8.31 -18.59 -34.13
CA THR A 266 -8.91 -17.27 -34.39
C THR A 266 -8.58 -16.22 -33.32
N ASN A 267 -9.01 -14.99 -33.58
CA ASN A 267 -8.82 -13.87 -32.67
C ASN A 267 -10.01 -12.89 -32.77
N SER A 268 -10.83 -12.86 -31.72
CA SER A 268 -12.04 -12.02 -31.63
C SER A 268 -11.76 -10.52 -31.45
N TYR A 269 -10.53 -10.11 -31.09
CA TYR A 269 -10.19 -8.73 -30.78
C TYR A 269 -9.71 -7.91 -31.99
N ILE A 270 -9.46 -8.57 -33.12
CA ILE A 270 -9.03 -7.93 -34.37
C ILE A 270 -10.05 -8.21 -35.47
N GLY A 271 -10.28 -7.25 -36.38
CA GLY A 271 -11.17 -7.45 -37.53
C GLY A 271 -10.53 -8.29 -38.66
N PRO A 272 -11.32 -8.74 -39.66
CA PRO A 272 -10.77 -9.40 -40.85
C PRO A 272 -9.72 -8.55 -41.58
N PRO A 273 -8.69 -9.16 -42.20
CA PRO A 273 -8.48 -10.60 -42.33
C PRO A 273 -7.76 -11.26 -41.13
N GLY A 274 -7.40 -10.49 -40.10
CA GLY A 274 -6.58 -10.98 -38.98
C GLY A 274 -7.29 -11.96 -38.06
N ASN A 275 -8.63 -11.88 -37.97
CA ASN A 275 -9.42 -12.72 -37.08
C ASN A 275 -9.37 -14.22 -37.39
N THR A 276 -9.05 -14.64 -38.62
CA THR A 276 -8.99 -16.07 -39.02
C THR A 276 -7.57 -16.53 -39.38
N GLN A 277 -6.55 -15.76 -39.00
CA GLN A 277 -5.15 -16.06 -39.31
C GLN A 277 -4.30 -16.09 -38.04
N ASN A 278 -4.86 -16.58 -36.93
CA ASN A 278 -4.17 -16.72 -35.65
C ASN A 278 -3.74 -18.19 -35.45
N TYR A 279 -3.00 -18.74 -36.41
CA TYR A 279 -2.72 -20.18 -36.47
C TYR A 279 -2.14 -20.74 -35.16
N ASN A 280 -2.71 -21.86 -34.69
CA ASN A 280 -2.32 -22.58 -33.47
C ASN A 280 -2.43 -21.73 -32.18
N MET A 281 -3.24 -20.68 -32.20
CA MET A 281 -3.52 -19.79 -31.07
C MET A 281 -4.96 -19.28 -31.15
N ASP A 282 -5.71 -19.40 -30.06
CA ASP A 282 -7.04 -18.80 -29.93
C ASP A 282 -6.96 -17.65 -28.94
N LEU A 283 -7.47 -16.49 -29.37
CA LEU A 283 -7.59 -15.31 -28.52
C LEU A 283 -8.98 -14.74 -28.71
N ASP A 284 -9.93 -15.39 -28.05
CA ASP A 284 -11.34 -15.22 -28.33
C ASP A 284 -12.13 -14.84 -27.08
N TYR A 285 -13.31 -14.26 -27.29
CA TYR A 285 -14.25 -14.03 -26.21
C TYR A 285 -15.67 -14.38 -26.61
N TYR A 286 -16.47 -14.67 -25.61
CA TYR A 286 -17.86 -15.09 -25.72
C TYR A 286 -18.74 -14.28 -24.78
N ASP A 287 -19.98 -14.05 -25.18
CA ASP A 287 -21.00 -13.40 -24.36
C ASP A 287 -21.51 -14.38 -23.29
N LEU A 288 -21.71 -13.89 -22.07
CA LEU A 288 -22.25 -14.65 -20.94
C LEU A 288 -23.72 -14.30 -20.63
N VAL A 289 -24.36 -13.42 -21.40
CA VAL A 289 -25.78 -13.06 -21.30
C VAL A 289 -26.65 -14.31 -21.43
N GLY A 290 -27.50 -14.55 -20.44
CA GLY A 290 -28.36 -15.74 -20.33
C GLY A 290 -27.63 -17.03 -19.93
N ILE A 291 -26.32 -16.98 -19.64
CA ILE A 291 -25.50 -18.13 -19.21
C ILE A 291 -25.16 -18.04 -17.72
N VAL A 292 -24.83 -16.85 -17.25
CA VAL A 292 -24.67 -16.55 -15.83
C VAL A 292 -25.93 -15.91 -15.27
N ASN A 293 -26.19 -16.10 -13.98
CA ASN A 293 -27.37 -15.58 -13.28
C ASN A 293 -26.97 -14.78 -12.04
N PRO A 294 -27.79 -13.80 -11.61
CA PRO A 294 -27.59 -13.12 -10.35
C PRO A 294 -27.44 -14.10 -9.17
N GLY A 295 -26.36 -13.95 -8.40
CA GLY A 295 -25.98 -14.80 -7.27
C GLY A 295 -25.05 -15.98 -7.62
N ASP A 296 -24.69 -16.18 -8.89
CA ASP A 296 -23.70 -17.19 -9.26
C ASP A 296 -22.33 -16.83 -8.66
N THR A 297 -21.77 -17.75 -7.87
CA THR A 297 -20.43 -17.60 -7.26
C THR A 297 -19.32 -18.34 -8.01
N THR A 298 -19.71 -19.10 -9.03
CA THR A 298 -18.84 -19.94 -9.83
C THR A 298 -19.30 -20.01 -11.28
N ILE A 299 -18.38 -20.21 -12.21
CA ILE A 299 -18.68 -20.52 -13.62
C ILE A 299 -18.00 -21.84 -13.98
N LEU A 300 -18.76 -22.80 -14.49
CA LEU A 300 -18.24 -24.09 -14.94
C LEU A 300 -17.90 -24.04 -16.43
N ILE A 301 -16.66 -24.37 -16.76
CA ILE A 301 -16.16 -24.48 -18.14
C ILE A 301 -15.90 -25.95 -18.44
N GLU A 302 -16.45 -26.45 -19.54
CA GLU A 302 -16.23 -27.82 -20.00
C GLU A 302 -15.80 -27.80 -21.48
N LEU A 303 -14.63 -28.39 -21.77
CA LEU A 303 -14.09 -28.52 -23.12
C LEU A 303 -14.00 -29.99 -23.48
N GLU A 304 -14.52 -30.34 -24.65
CA GLU A 304 -14.36 -31.67 -25.23
C GLU A 304 -13.48 -31.58 -26.48
N SER A 305 -12.67 -32.61 -26.73
CA SER A 305 -11.98 -32.82 -28.01
C SER A 305 -11.65 -34.31 -28.19
N GLN A 306 -11.92 -34.87 -29.37
CA GLN A 306 -11.60 -36.28 -29.68
C GLN A 306 -10.33 -36.43 -30.53
N GLN A 307 -9.75 -35.32 -31.00
CA GLN A 307 -8.61 -35.37 -31.92
C GLN A 307 -7.64 -34.21 -31.69
N ASP A 308 -8.14 -32.98 -31.62
CA ASP A 308 -7.32 -31.77 -31.49
C ASP A 308 -6.67 -31.68 -30.09
N PHE A 309 -5.46 -31.11 -30.00
CA PHE A 309 -4.70 -30.94 -28.76
C PHE A 309 -4.71 -29.48 -28.30
N ILE A 310 -5.73 -29.10 -27.55
CA ILE A 310 -5.90 -27.71 -27.11
C ILE A 310 -5.32 -27.53 -25.72
N MET A 311 -4.54 -26.46 -25.51
CA MET A 311 -4.02 -26.04 -24.22
C MET A 311 -4.61 -24.69 -23.78
N VAL A 312 -5.46 -24.69 -22.75
CA VAL A 312 -6.00 -23.48 -22.13
C VAL A 312 -4.97 -22.89 -21.17
N ASN A 313 -4.53 -21.67 -21.46
CA ASN A 313 -3.52 -20.99 -20.66
C ASN A 313 -4.14 -20.01 -19.66
N ASN A 314 -5.13 -19.24 -20.10
CA ASN A 314 -5.86 -18.35 -19.20
C ASN A 314 -7.29 -18.17 -19.66
N ILE A 315 -8.09 -17.76 -18.69
CA ILE A 315 -9.49 -17.40 -18.86
C ILE A 315 -9.68 -16.07 -18.14
N ILE A 316 -10.39 -15.13 -18.75
CA ILE A 316 -10.71 -13.85 -18.12
C ILE A 316 -12.21 -13.61 -18.19
N THR A 317 -12.84 -13.22 -17.10
CA THR A 317 -14.29 -12.91 -17.09
C THR A 317 -14.51 -11.44 -16.81
N SER A 318 -15.59 -10.89 -17.35
CA SER A 318 -16.17 -9.59 -16.98
C SER A 318 -17.62 -9.86 -16.68
N VAL A 319 -18.01 -9.73 -15.40
CA VAL A 319 -19.39 -9.88 -14.95
C VAL A 319 -19.78 -8.65 -14.15
N ASN A 320 -21.03 -8.22 -14.26
CA ASN A 320 -21.51 -7.13 -13.41
C ASN A 320 -21.52 -7.61 -11.94
N SER A 321 -21.00 -6.79 -11.02
CA SER A 321 -20.85 -7.10 -9.59
C SER A 321 -21.31 -5.90 -8.74
N GLU A 322 -22.05 -6.19 -7.68
CA GLU A 322 -22.62 -5.23 -6.72
C GLU A 322 -22.16 -5.57 -5.30
N LEU A 323 -20.93 -5.17 -4.94
CA LEU A 323 -20.29 -5.39 -3.64
C LEU A 323 -20.07 -4.07 -2.87
N PRO A 324 -20.18 -4.07 -1.53
CA PRO A 324 -19.70 -2.98 -0.69
C PRO A 324 -18.16 -2.88 -0.68
N ASP A 325 -17.62 -1.83 -0.05
CA ASP A 325 -16.17 -1.64 0.13
C ASP A 325 -15.92 -0.86 1.44
N ALA A 326 -15.68 -1.59 2.51
CA ALA A 326 -15.58 -1.07 3.86
C ALA A 326 -14.14 -0.63 4.16
N THR A 327 -13.99 0.66 4.45
CA THR A 327 -12.75 1.19 5.03
C THR A 327 -13.06 1.78 6.41
N ILE A 328 -12.04 1.91 7.26
CA ILE A 328 -12.19 2.46 8.60
C ILE A 328 -11.08 3.47 8.89
N GLU A 329 -11.39 4.45 9.74
CA GLU A 329 -10.43 5.41 10.28
C GLU A 329 -10.68 5.57 11.79
N ILE A 330 -9.60 5.78 12.55
CA ILE A 330 -9.69 6.22 13.95
C ILE A 330 -9.59 7.75 13.94
N ASP A 331 -10.70 8.41 14.27
CA ASP A 331 -10.85 9.86 14.20
C ASP A 331 -10.16 10.56 15.38
N ASP A 332 -10.38 10.01 16.59
CA ASP A 332 -9.81 10.54 17.82
C ASP A 332 -9.65 9.46 18.89
N LEU A 333 -8.74 9.71 19.83
CA LEU A 333 -8.56 8.90 21.02
C LEU A 333 -8.88 9.74 22.26
N GLY A 334 -9.86 9.27 23.02
CA GLY A 334 -10.16 9.79 24.34
C GLY A 334 -9.01 9.58 25.33
N VAL A 335 -9.24 10.02 26.56
CA VAL A 335 -8.21 9.95 27.61
C VAL A 335 -8.15 8.55 28.23
N LEU A 336 -6.94 8.03 28.45
CA LEU A 336 -6.76 6.77 29.18
C LEU A 336 -7.12 6.93 30.65
N CYS A 337 -8.17 6.22 31.06
CA CYS A 337 -8.63 6.14 32.44
C CYS A 337 -7.69 5.27 33.30
N GLN A 338 -7.61 5.55 34.60
CA GLN A 338 -6.86 4.73 35.57
C GLN A 338 -7.27 3.25 35.64
N ASN A 339 -8.48 2.90 35.20
CA ASN A 339 -8.95 1.52 35.10
C ASN A 339 -8.52 0.81 33.81
N GLY A 340 -7.70 1.45 32.97
CA GLY A 340 -7.22 0.94 31.69
C GLY A 340 -8.18 1.17 30.52
N ASN A 341 -9.30 1.89 30.72
CA ASN A 341 -10.23 2.16 29.63
C ASN A 341 -9.79 3.36 28.77
N ILE A 342 -10.06 3.30 27.48
CA ILE A 342 -9.90 4.41 26.54
C ILE A 342 -11.11 4.42 25.59
N ASP A 343 -11.66 5.60 25.33
CA ASP A 343 -12.70 5.78 24.31
C ASP A 343 -12.04 6.01 22.95
N VAL A 344 -12.56 5.37 21.92
CA VAL A 344 -12.06 5.46 20.54
C VAL A 344 -13.20 5.90 19.65
N ASP A 345 -13.04 7.07 19.05
CA ASP A 345 -13.93 7.56 18.00
C ASP A 345 -13.40 7.08 16.65
N TYR A 346 -14.31 6.54 15.83
CA TYR A 346 -13.97 5.96 14.54
C TYR A 346 -15.07 6.22 13.52
N THR A 347 -14.71 6.18 12.25
CA THR A 347 -15.64 6.28 11.13
C THR A 347 -15.41 5.13 10.17
N VAL A 348 -16.50 4.41 9.85
CA VAL A 348 -16.54 3.41 8.79
C VAL A 348 -17.07 4.05 7.52
N TYR A 349 -16.44 3.79 6.40
CA TYR A 349 -16.81 4.30 5.09
C TYR A 349 -17.17 3.16 4.16
N ASN A 350 -18.12 3.42 3.25
CA ASN A 350 -18.43 2.53 2.14
C ASN A 350 -18.10 3.22 0.82
N VAL A 351 -16.81 3.52 0.59
CA VAL A 351 -16.30 4.32 -0.55
C VAL A 351 -15.74 3.41 -1.62
N ASN A 352 -15.78 3.80 -2.90
CA ASN A 352 -15.43 2.91 -4.03
C ASN A 352 -16.29 1.63 -4.14
N SER A 353 -17.40 1.59 -3.42
CA SER A 353 -18.35 0.49 -3.40
C SER A 353 -19.41 0.57 -4.50
N THR A 354 -20.08 -0.56 -4.69
CA THR A 354 -21.10 -0.75 -5.73
C THR A 354 -22.42 -1.29 -5.14
N ASN A 355 -22.44 -1.53 -3.82
CA ASN A 355 -23.61 -1.87 -3.01
C ASN A 355 -23.52 -1.23 -1.61
N GLU A 356 -24.62 -1.23 -0.85
CA GLU A 356 -24.60 -0.79 0.54
C GLU A 356 -23.78 -1.76 1.41
N LEU A 357 -22.97 -1.22 2.32
CA LEU A 357 -22.36 -2.04 3.36
C LEU A 357 -23.48 -2.44 4.34
N PRO A 358 -23.71 -3.74 4.59
CA PRO A 358 -24.81 -4.17 5.44
C PRO A 358 -24.75 -3.59 6.86
N ALA A 359 -25.91 -3.47 7.50
CA ALA A 359 -25.96 -3.21 8.94
C ALA A 359 -25.39 -4.41 9.71
N ASN A 360 -24.84 -4.16 10.90
CA ASN A 360 -24.19 -5.17 11.74
C ASN A 360 -22.89 -5.75 11.15
N THR A 361 -22.23 -5.05 10.22
CA THR A 361 -20.88 -5.39 9.78
C THR A 361 -19.94 -5.32 10.99
N PRO A 362 -19.18 -6.39 11.30
CA PRO A 362 -18.39 -6.47 12.51
C PRO A 362 -17.16 -5.58 12.45
N ILE A 363 -16.75 -5.04 13.61
CA ILE A 363 -15.56 -4.20 13.73
C ILE A 363 -14.75 -4.74 14.91
N ALA A 364 -13.48 -5.05 14.68
CA ALA A 364 -12.56 -5.56 15.69
C ALA A 364 -11.45 -4.56 15.99
N PHE A 365 -11.13 -4.40 17.27
CA PHE A 365 -10.05 -3.54 17.75
C PHE A 365 -8.97 -4.38 18.44
N TYR A 366 -7.72 -4.18 18.03
CA TYR A 366 -6.56 -4.90 18.54
C TYR A 366 -5.53 -3.94 19.13
N ALA A 367 -4.95 -4.32 20.27
CA ALA A 367 -3.65 -3.80 20.70
C ALA A 367 -2.56 -4.74 20.16
N ASP A 368 -1.82 -4.29 19.16
CA ASP A 368 -0.94 -5.11 18.33
C ASP A 368 -1.68 -6.33 17.76
N ALA A 369 -1.49 -7.52 18.35
CA ALA A 369 -2.13 -8.77 17.91
C ALA A 369 -3.23 -9.27 18.88
N VAL A 370 -3.49 -8.53 19.97
CA VAL A 370 -4.44 -8.94 21.01
C VAL A 370 -5.76 -8.23 20.80
N LEU A 371 -6.84 -8.99 20.63
CA LEU A 371 -8.20 -8.43 20.55
C LEU A 371 -8.58 -7.79 21.89
N ILE A 372 -8.96 -6.52 21.87
CA ILE A 372 -9.31 -5.73 23.07
C ILE A 372 -10.74 -5.19 23.06
N GLY A 373 -11.43 -5.23 21.92
CA GLY A 373 -12.84 -4.87 21.83
C GLY A 373 -13.44 -5.17 20.47
N GLN A 374 -14.77 -5.21 20.43
CA GLN A 374 -15.55 -5.41 19.22
C GLN A 374 -16.84 -4.61 19.28
N THR A 375 -17.30 -4.18 18.12
CA THR A 375 -18.62 -3.57 17.91
C THR A 375 -19.09 -3.92 16.49
N THR A 376 -20.19 -3.32 16.04
CA THR A 376 -20.69 -3.47 14.68
C THR A 376 -21.18 -2.13 14.15
N THR A 377 -21.30 -1.98 12.83
CA THR A 377 -22.13 -0.92 12.25
C THR A 377 -23.58 -1.08 12.73
N THR A 378 -24.30 0.02 12.86
CA THR A 378 -25.71 0.06 13.31
C THR A 378 -26.65 0.08 12.12
N ASN A 379 -26.34 0.88 11.10
CA ASN A 379 -27.14 1.02 9.89
C ASN A 379 -26.41 0.43 8.68
N ALA A 380 -27.16 0.17 7.62
CA ALA A 380 -26.55 -0.06 6.32
C ALA A 380 -25.93 1.25 5.85
N ILE A 381 -24.69 1.21 5.38
CA ILE A 381 -23.97 2.39 4.89
C ILE A 381 -24.16 2.45 3.38
N PRO A 382 -24.89 3.46 2.85
CA PRO A 382 -25.12 3.56 1.41
C PRO A 382 -23.80 3.74 0.65
N ILE A 383 -23.83 3.53 -0.67
CA ILE A 383 -22.67 3.76 -1.56
C ILE A 383 -22.14 5.20 -1.38
N GLY A 384 -20.84 5.33 -1.10
CA GLY A 384 -20.17 6.60 -0.81
C GLY A 384 -20.53 7.22 0.55
N GLY A 385 -21.28 6.51 1.39
CA GLY A 385 -21.66 6.94 2.73
C GLY A 385 -20.62 6.59 3.79
N SER A 386 -20.92 7.01 5.02
CA SER A 386 -20.15 6.66 6.21
C SER A 386 -21.03 6.58 7.46
N GLU A 387 -20.53 5.89 8.48
CA GLU A 387 -21.11 5.82 9.83
C GLU A 387 -20.01 6.00 10.87
N SER A 388 -20.16 7.00 11.73
CA SER A 388 -19.26 7.24 12.87
C SER A 388 -19.79 6.55 14.13
N GLY A 389 -18.87 6.11 14.99
CA GLY A 389 -19.19 5.50 16.27
C GLY A 389 -18.10 5.73 17.30
N THR A 390 -18.42 5.37 18.54
CA THR A 390 -17.51 5.42 19.68
C THR A 390 -17.52 4.07 20.39
N ILE A 391 -16.35 3.56 20.77
CA ILE A 391 -16.22 2.35 21.58
C ILE A 391 -15.27 2.58 22.76
N THR A 392 -15.67 2.13 23.95
CA THR A 392 -14.78 2.06 25.11
C THR A 392 -14.00 0.74 25.09
N LEU A 393 -12.68 0.82 24.91
CA LEU A 393 -11.77 -0.32 24.94
C LEU A 393 -11.10 -0.45 26.30
N ASN A 394 -10.91 -1.69 26.79
CA ASN A 394 -10.10 -1.95 27.99
C ASN A 394 -8.70 -2.41 27.56
N ILE A 395 -7.69 -1.60 27.85
CA ILE A 395 -6.28 -1.92 27.56
C ILE A 395 -5.74 -2.85 28.67
N PRO A 396 -5.33 -4.08 28.33
CA PRO A 396 -4.78 -5.01 29.32
C PRO A 396 -3.52 -4.46 30.00
N ILE A 397 -3.34 -4.76 31.30
CA ILE A 397 -2.17 -4.31 32.08
C ILE A 397 -0.83 -4.81 31.51
N ALA A 398 -0.86 -5.88 30.71
CA ALA A 398 0.33 -6.44 30.06
C ALA A 398 0.70 -5.76 28.72
N THR A 399 -0.15 -4.86 28.21
CA THR A 399 0.11 -4.13 26.97
C THR A 399 1.33 -3.23 27.16
N PRO A 400 2.30 -3.23 26.22
CA PRO A 400 3.43 -2.32 26.27
C PRO A 400 2.97 -0.85 26.28
N ASN A 401 3.79 0.05 26.84
CA ASN A 401 3.49 1.48 26.81
C ASN A 401 3.28 2.00 25.38
N ASN A 402 4.03 1.45 24.41
CA ASN A 402 3.91 1.83 23.01
C ASN A 402 3.38 0.63 22.24
N PHE A 403 2.23 0.77 21.60
CA PHE A 403 1.59 -0.29 20.83
C PHE A 403 0.82 0.30 19.64
N ASN A 404 0.51 -0.52 18.66
CA ASN A 404 -0.36 -0.14 17.55
C ASN A 404 -1.80 -0.50 17.88
N LEU A 405 -2.67 0.50 18.01
CA LEU A 405 -4.11 0.29 18.03
C LEU A 405 -4.58 0.07 16.60
N ARG A 406 -5.15 -1.09 16.33
CA ARG A 406 -5.60 -1.48 15.00
C ARG A 406 -7.11 -1.67 14.99
N ALA A 407 -7.80 -0.94 14.12
CA ALA A 407 -9.21 -1.11 13.87
C ALA A 407 -9.39 -1.81 12.53
N VAL A 408 -10.21 -2.86 12.49
CA VAL A 408 -10.49 -3.65 11.29
C VAL A 408 -12.00 -3.75 11.13
N VAL A 409 -12.55 -3.19 10.05
CA VAL A 409 -13.96 -3.38 9.67
C VAL A 409 -14.11 -4.70 8.91
N ASP A 410 -15.29 -5.29 9.00
CA ASP A 410 -15.56 -6.66 8.59
C ASP A 410 -14.57 -7.67 9.21
N ASP A 411 -14.43 -7.64 10.54
CA ASP A 411 -13.66 -8.65 11.27
C ASP A 411 -14.43 -9.13 12.51
N ILE A 412 -14.71 -10.44 12.56
CA ILE A 412 -15.38 -11.10 13.70
C ILE A 412 -14.47 -11.29 14.93
N GLY A 413 -13.28 -10.70 14.95
CA GLY A 413 -12.34 -10.70 16.08
C GLY A 413 -11.25 -11.76 16.00
N ASN A 414 -11.05 -12.34 14.81
CA ASN A 414 -10.02 -13.34 14.56
C ASN A 414 -9.33 -13.17 13.19
N GLY A 415 -9.54 -12.03 12.53
CA GLY A 415 -9.06 -11.74 11.18
C GLY A 415 -9.90 -12.36 10.07
N THR A 416 -11.15 -12.78 10.35
CA THR A 416 -12.07 -13.33 9.35
C THR A 416 -13.16 -12.31 9.03
N GLY A 417 -13.21 -11.89 7.77
CA GLY A 417 -14.34 -11.13 7.20
C GLY A 417 -15.52 -12.01 6.80
N ILE A 418 -16.71 -11.42 6.82
CA ILE A 418 -17.99 -12.07 6.53
C ILE A 418 -18.82 -11.33 5.48
N VAL A 419 -18.44 -10.11 5.10
CA VAL A 419 -19.02 -9.36 4.01
C VAL A 419 -18.06 -9.43 2.84
N ALA A 420 -18.53 -9.89 1.69
CA ALA A 420 -17.71 -9.86 0.49
C ALA A 420 -17.61 -8.41 0.00
N GLU A 421 -16.39 -7.94 -0.26
CA GLU A 421 -16.11 -6.55 -0.59
C GLU A 421 -15.36 -6.39 -1.91
N THR A 422 -15.34 -5.18 -2.48
CA THR A 422 -14.59 -4.93 -3.70
C THR A 422 -13.07 -4.99 -3.50
N ASP A 423 -12.58 -4.64 -2.32
CA ASP A 423 -11.17 -4.76 -1.95
C ASP A 423 -11.01 -5.20 -0.47
N GLU A 424 -10.92 -6.51 -0.28
CA GLU A 424 -10.69 -7.17 1.03
C GLU A 424 -9.37 -6.76 1.73
N SER A 425 -8.53 -5.93 1.11
CA SER A 425 -7.21 -5.54 1.65
C SER A 425 -7.19 -4.15 2.29
N ASN A 426 -8.27 -3.38 2.21
CA ASN A 426 -8.30 -1.98 2.64
C ASN A 426 -9.10 -1.73 3.95
N ASN A 427 -9.57 -2.79 4.61
CA ASN A 427 -10.43 -2.74 5.80
C ASN A 427 -9.73 -2.35 7.11
N GLU A 428 -8.44 -2.00 7.07
CA GLU A 428 -7.61 -1.85 8.27
C GLU A 428 -7.04 -0.44 8.43
N PHE A 429 -7.12 0.09 9.65
CA PHE A 429 -6.44 1.31 10.07
C PHE A 429 -5.58 1.09 11.32
N ILE A 430 -4.37 1.65 11.31
CA ILE A 430 -3.40 1.54 12.41
C ILE A 430 -3.10 2.93 12.98
N TYR A 431 -3.34 3.09 14.28
CA TYR A 431 -3.00 4.27 15.06
C TYR A 431 -1.92 3.94 16.11
N PRO A 432 -0.73 4.59 16.08
CA PRO A 432 0.29 4.37 17.10
C PRO A 432 -0.07 5.05 18.42
N VAL A 433 -0.09 4.29 19.52
CA VAL A 433 -0.42 4.77 20.87
C VAL A 433 0.81 4.75 21.76
N ASP A 434 1.02 5.84 22.51
CA ASP A 434 2.01 5.93 23.60
C ASP A 434 1.32 6.26 24.93
N LEU A 435 1.14 5.24 25.76
CA LEU A 435 0.52 5.34 27.07
C LEU A 435 1.31 6.21 28.05
N SER A 436 2.59 6.50 27.81
CA SER A 436 3.35 7.43 28.65
C SER A 436 2.92 8.89 28.45
N THR A 437 2.30 9.17 27.31
CA THR A 437 1.65 10.46 27.00
C THR A 437 0.15 10.43 27.17
N ALA A 438 -0.45 9.25 27.40
CA ALA A 438 -1.88 9.11 27.61
C ALA A 438 -2.27 9.60 29.01
N GLY A 439 -2.86 10.79 29.08
CA GLY A 439 -3.29 11.45 30.32
C GLY A 439 -3.34 12.97 30.15
N ILE A 440 -3.56 13.70 31.25
CA ILE A 440 -3.51 15.16 31.23
C ILE A 440 -2.06 15.62 31.38
N LEU A 441 -1.49 16.26 30.35
CA LEU A 441 -0.15 16.84 30.40
C LEU A 441 -0.22 18.35 30.56
N LEU A 442 0.16 18.84 31.73
CA LEU A 442 0.38 20.25 32.01
C LEU A 442 1.81 20.63 31.62
N ASP A 443 1.95 21.59 30.71
CA ASP A 443 3.23 22.19 30.33
C ASP A 443 3.14 23.73 30.34
N PRO A 444 3.22 24.36 31.53
CA PRO A 444 3.16 25.80 31.62
C PRO A 444 4.44 26.45 31.09
N GLY A 445 4.26 27.45 30.22
CA GLY A 445 5.32 28.40 29.88
C GLY A 445 5.85 29.19 31.10
N PRO A 446 6.86 30.05 30.91
CA PRO A 446 7.50 30.78 32.01
C PRO A 446 6.53 31.65 32.80
N ALA A 447 6.69 31.65 34.12
CA ALA A 447 5.86 32.40 35.06
C ALA A 447 6.53 33.71 35.51
N CYS A 448 6.02 34.85 35.06
CA CYS A 448 6.58 36.17 35.38
C CYS A 448 5.66 36.99 36.30
N LEU A 449 6.23 37.62 37.33
CA LEU A 449 5.50 38.41 38.32
C LEU A 449 4.60 39.45 37.64
N GLY A 450 3.34 39.49 38.05
CA GLY A 450 2.33 40.39 37.48
C GLY A 450 1.63 39.87 36.22
N ARG A 451 2.07 38.75 35.65
CA ARG A 451 1.37 38.06 34.54
C ARG A 451 0.80 36.73 35.05
N PRO A 452 -0.49 36.46 34.89
CA PRO A 452 -1.03 35.14 35.22
C PRO A 452 -0.50 34.06 34.27
N VAL A 453 -0.31 32.84 34.78
CA VAL A 453 -0.13 31.64 33.94
C VAL A 453 -1.49 30.95 33.82
N ILE A 454 -1.84 30.48 32.63
CA ILE A 454 -3.06 29.71 32.40
C ILE A 454 -2.64 28.26 32.25
N LEU A 455 -3.10 27.41 33.17
CA LEU A 455 -3.02 25.96 33.02
C LEU A 455 -4.28 25.48 32.31
N ASP A 456 -4.12 24.55 31.38
CA ASP A 456 -5.22 23.92 30.65
C ASP A 456 -5.14 22.42 30.85
N SER A 457 -6.24 21.80 31.26
CA SER A 457 -6.34 20.35 31.38
C SER A 457 -6.45 19.64 30.03
N GLY A 458 -6.79 20.36 28.94
CA GLY A 458 -7.01 19.79 27.61
C GLY A 458 -8.24 18.89 27.50
N VAL A 459 -8.92 18.62 28.62
CA VAL A 459 -10.11 17.77 28.67
C VAL A 459 -11.33 18.63 28.32
N THR A 460 -11.91 18.39 27.14
CA THR A 460 -13.08 19.14 26.66
C THR A 460 -14.31 18.25 26.39
N ASP A 461 -14.13 16.93 26.26
CA ASP A 461 -15.18 15.92 26.05
C ASP A 461 -14.65 14.53 26.46
N PRO A 462 -15.39 13.64 27.17
CA PRO A 462 -16.67 13.84 27.87
C PRO A 462 -16.60 14.92 28.98
N PRO A 463 -17.73 15.35 29.57
CA PRO A 463 -17.74 16.33 30.66
C PRO A 463 -17.21 15.70 31.96
N PHE A 464 -15.89 15.58 32.08
CA PHE A 464 -15.25 15.20 33.32
C PHE A 464 -15.54 16.22 34.43
N ASN A 465 -15.73 15.72 35.65
CA ASN A 465 -15.71 16.55 36.85
C ASN A 465 -14.26 16.90 37.17
N ILE A 466 -13.91 18.17 36.98
CA ILE A 466 -12.53 18.66 37.14
C ILE A 466 -12.34 19.21 38.56
N GLN A 467 -11.17 18.94 39.14
CA GLN A 467 -10.72 19.57 40.38
C GLN A 467 -9.22 19.88 40.29
N TRP A 468 -8.85 21.14 40.45
CA TRP A 468 -7.45 21.57 40.53
C TRP A 468 -6.89 21.52 41.95
N PHE A 469 -5.60 21.21 42.07
CA PHE A 469 -4.88 21.14 43.33
C PHE A 469 -3.68 22.10 43.34
N ARG A 470 -3.36 22.64 44.52
CA ARG A 470 -2.11 23.36 44.80
C ARG A 470 -1.42 22.72 46.00
N ASN A 471 -0.18 22.31 45.83
CA ASN A 471 0.62 21.59 46.82
C ASN A 471 -0.12 20.36 47.38
N GLY A 472 -0.87 19.65 46.53
CA GLY A 472 -1.67 18.48 46.89
C GLY A 472 -3.00 18.79 47.60
N ILE A 473 -3.37 20.06 47.79
CA ILE A 473 -4.62 20.47 48.45
C ILE A 473 -5.60 20.99 47.37
N PRO A 474 -6.88 20.57 47.38
CA PRO A 474 -7.85 21.03 46.39
C PRO A 474 -8.09 22.55 46.51
N ILE A 475 -8.09 23.24 45.38
CA ILE A 475 -8.43 24.67 45.28
C ILE A 475 -9.96 24.78 45.23
N PRO A 476 -10.63 25.35 46.24
CA PRO A 476 -12.09 25.37 46.27
C PRO A 476 -12.70 26.10 45.06
N GLY A 477 -13.61 25.42 44.35
CA GLY A 477 -14.33 25.98 43.19
C GLY A 477 -13.53 26.01 41.87
N ALA A 478 -12.28 25.52 41.87
CA ALA A 478 -11.50 25.38 40.64
C ALA A 478 -11.90 24.10 39.89
N THR A 479 -13.03 24.17 39.17
CA THR A 479 -13.63 23.04 38.46
C THR A 479 -13.78 23.27 36.94
N ASN A 480 -13.17 24.33 36.41
CA ASN A 480 -13.16 24.62 34.98
C ASN A 480 -11.98 23.90 34.30
N ALA A 481 -12.07 23.69 32.98
CA ALA A 481 -11.01 23.10 32.17
C ALA A 481 -9.68 23.87 32.23
N THR A 482 -9.75 25.18 32.48
CA THR A 482 -8.58 26.04 32.66
C THR A 482 -8.50 26.61 34.08
N LEU A 483 -7.27 26.80 34.56
CA LEU A 483 -6.95 27.47 35.82
C LEU A 483 -5.98 28.61 35.60
N THR A 484 -6.41 29.84 35.92
CA THR A 484 -5.52 31.00 35.99
C THR A 484 -4.78 31.00 37.33
N VAL A 485 -3.46 30.83 37.31
CA VAL A 485 -2.60 30.83 38.50
C VAL A 485 -1.81 32.14 38.59
N THR A 486 -1.71 32.69 39.80
CA THR A 486 -0.99 33.95 40.09
C THR A 486 -0.06 33.84 41.31
N THR A 487 0.14 32.64 41.83
CA THR A 487 0.95 32.40 43.03
C THR A 487 1.81 31.14 42.87
N ASP A 488 3.00 31.15 43.48
CA ASP A 488 3.92 30.00 43.47
C ASP A 488 3.28 28.73 44.02
N GLY A 489 3.61 27.58 43.46
CA GLY A 489 3.16 26.30 43.98
C GLY A 489 3.32 25.16 42.99
N ILE A 490 3.07 23.96 43.49
CA ILE A 490 2.98 22.76 42.67
C ILE A 490 1.51 22.57 42.30
N TYR A 491 1.18 22.61 41.02
CA TYR A 491 -0.19 22.45 40.53
C TYR A 491 -0.38 21.11 39.84
N SER A 492 -1.57 20.54 39.99
CA SER A 492 -2.03 19.36 39.27
C SER A 492 -3.55 19.43 39.11
N VAL A 493 -4.10 18.63 38.22
CA VAL A 493 -5.53 18.53 37.97
C VAL A 493 -5.97 17.07 37.94
N GLU A 494 -7.18 16.85 38.44
CA GLU A 494 -7.88 15.58 38.40
C GLU A 494 -9.17 15.77 37.61
N ALA A 495 -9.48 14.80 36.75
CA ALA A 495 -10.69 14.73 35.96
C ALA A 495 -11.38 13.38 36.23
N VAL A 496 -12.67 13.41 36.60
CA VAL A 496 -13.47 12.21 36.93
C VAL A 496 -14.79 12.17 36.16
N ASP A 497 -15.03 11.12 35.38
CA ASP A 497 -16.33 10.80 34.81
C ASP A 497 -16.75 9.36 35.18
N GLY A 498 -17.80 9.22 35.99
CA GLY A 498 -18.23 7.92 36.52
C GLY A 498 -17.10 7.15 37.25
N ILE A 499 -16.61 6.08 36.62
CA ILE A 499 -15.48 5.26 37.10
C ILE A 499 -14.14 5.62 36.45
N CYS A 500 -14.15 6.45 35.39
CA CYS A 500 -12.95 6.94 34.74
C CYS A 500 -12.35 8.06 35.58
N ARG A 501 -11.10 7.89 36.00
CA ARG A 501 -10.30 8.90 36.70
C ARG A 501 -9.02 9.13 35.93
N VAL A 502 -8.66 10.39 35.73
CA VAL A 502 -7.41 10.82 35.12
C VAL A 502 -6.76 11.86 36.00
N ASP A 503 -5.49 11.68 36.33
CA ASP A 503 -4.67 12.64 37.05
C ASP A 503 -3.59 13.20 36.12
N SER A 504 -3.31 14.49 36.23
CA SER A 504 -2.21 15.11 35.48
C SER A 504 -0.84 14.86 36.12
N ASN A 505 0.22 15.19 35.38
CA ASN A 505 1.52 15.47 36.00
C ASN A 505 1.45 16.67 36.97
N SER A 506 2.41 16.75 37.88
CA SER A 506 2.59 17.91 38.77
C SER A 506 3.56 18.92 38.14
N VAL A 507 3.15 20.19 38.06
CA VAL A 507 3.98 21.28 37.51
C VAL A 507 4.36 22.29 38.60
N VAL A 508 5.63 22.68 38.62
CA VAL A 508 6.15 23.68 39.58
C VAL A 508 6.06 25.06 38.95
N ILE A 509 5.20 25.92 39.48
CA ILE A 509 5.10 27.32 39.08
C ILE A 509 5.83 28.18 40.09
N THR A 510 6.79 28.97 39.61
CA THR A 510 7.45 30.00 40.43
C THR A 510 7.53 31.32 39.69
N PHE A 511 6.86 32.35 40.19
CA PHE A 511 6.82 33.67 39.56
C PHE A 511 8.15 34.40 39.77
N ARG A 512 8.83 34.72 38.68
CA ARG A 512 10.11 35.45 38.67
C ARG A 512 9.90 36.94 38.38
N PRO A 513 10.76 37.84 38.87
CA PRO A 513 10.72 39.25 38.47
C PRO A 513 10.73 39.40 36.95
N GLN A 514 9.77 40.15 36.40
CA GLN A 514 9.77 40.53 34.99
C GLN A 514 10.76 41.69 34.81
N PRO A 515 11.83 41.53 34.02
CA PRO A 515 12.69 42.66 33.68
C PRO A 515 11.99 43.62 32.73
N ILE A 516 12.48 44.86 32.70
CA ILE A 516 12.13 45.90 31.74
C ILE A 516 13.40 46.24 30.95
N ALA A 517 13.38 46.08 29.64
CA ALA A 517 14.48 46.48 28.77
C ALA A 517 14.38 47.99 28.53
N ASN A 518 15.11 48.78 29.32
CA ASN A 518 15.19 50.21 29.10
C ASN A 518 15.95 50.50 27.81
N ALA A 519 15.69 51.66 27.19
CA ALA A 519 16.27 52.01 25.91
C ALA A 519 17.81 52.01 25.94
N ALA A 520 18.42 51.18 25.11
CA ALA A 520 19.85 51.21 24.83
C ALA A 520 20.20 52.43 23.96
N VAL A 521 21.47 52.84 23.99
CA VAL A 521 21.98 54.00 23.25
C VAL A 521 22.85 53.51 22.09
N ASP A 522 22.68 54.13 20.92
CA ASP A 522 23.54 53.88 19.77
C ASP A 522 25.02 54.17 20.08
N LEU A 523 25.92 53.28 19.65
CA LEU A 523 27.35 53.42 19.87
C LEU A 523 28.05 53.89 18.59
N TYR A 524 29.04 54.77 18.73
CA TYR A 524 29.75 55.38 17.61
C TYR A 524 31.27 55.21 17.75
N GLN A 525 31.92 54.79 16.68
CA GLN A 525 33.38 54.75 16.55
C GLN A 525 33.77 55.37 15.20
N CYS A 526 34.76 56.27 15.19
CA CYS A 526 35.26 56.85 13.94
C CYS A 526 36.22 55.91 13.21
N ASP A 527 36.11 55.80 11.89
CA ASP A 527 37.12 55.15 11.04
C ASP A 527 38.42 55.99 10.97
N TYR A 528 39.51 55.45 11.50
CA TYR A 528 40.86 56.04 11.45
C TYR A 528 41.76 55.36 10.39
N GLY A 529 41.16 54.73 9.38
CA GLY A 529 41.83 53.94 8.35
C GLY A 529 41.92 52.45 8.66
N THR A 530 41.01 51.91 9.48
CA THR A 530 40.93 50.47 9.81
C THR A 530 39.84 49.79 8.99
N THR A 531 39.96 48.48 8.75
CA THR A 531 38.94 47.72 7.99
C THR A 531 37.82 47.15 8.88
N ALA A 532 37.86 47.40 10.19
CA ALA A 532 36.88 46.94 11.17
C ALA A 532 36.82 47.88 12.40
N GLY A 533 35.64 47.94 13.04
CA GLY A 533 35.39 48.60 14.32
C GLY A 533 35.19 47.59 15.44
N VAL A 534 35.57 47.94 16.67
CA VAL A 534 35.47 47.08 17.86
C VAL A 534 34.63 47.80 18.90
N PHE A 535 33.44 47.27 19.19
CA PHE A 535 32.47 47.86 20.10
C PHE A 535 32.44 47.06 21.40
N ASN A 536 32.47 47.78 22.53
CA ASN A 536 32.12 47.21 23.83
C ASN A 536 30.63 47.42 24.06
N LEU A 537 29.84 46.38 23.83
CA LEU A 537 28.38 46.40 23.97
C LEU A 537 27.95 46.61 25.42
N THR A 538 28.77 46.19 26.40
CA THR A 538 28.48 46.37 27.83
C THR A 538 28.43 47.84 28.25
N ASP A 539 28.87 48.77 27.40
CA ASP A 539 28.69 50.21 27.62
C ASP A 539 27.20 50.59 27.73
N ASN A 540 26.29 49.74 27.22
CA ASN A 540 24.85 49.89 27.38
C ASN A 540 24.25 49.23 28.63
N ASP A 541 25.00 48.46 29.41
CA ASP A 541 24.45 47.69 30.54
C ASP A 541 23.69 48.58 31.54
N ALA A 542 24.27 49.72 31.92
CA ALA A 542 23.65 50.65 32.86
C ALA A 542 22.37 51.30 32.30
N ASN A 543 22.33 51.56 30.99
CA ASN A 543 21.16 52.13 30.33
C ASN A 543 20.03 51.11 30.27
N ILE A 544 20.33 49.88 29.84
CA ILE A 544 19.37 48.78 29.70
C ILE A 544 18.82 48.34 31.07
N LEU A 545 19.70 48.20 32.07
CA LEU A 545 19.31 47.85 33.43
C LEU A 545 18.43 48.93 34.08
N GLY A 546 18.77 50.21 33.85
CA GLY A 546 18.07 51.33 34.47
C GLY A 546 18.12 51.26 36.00
N GLY A 547 16.96 51.40 36.65
CA GLY A 547 16.83 51.36 38.11
C GLY A 547 16.64 49.96 38.71
N GLN A 548 16.77 48.89 37.93
CA GLN A 548 16.55 47.51 38.37
C GLN A 548 17.74 46.99 39.18
N ASP A 549 17.50 46.04 40.09
CA ASP A 549 18.56 45.45 40.91
C ASP A 549 19.51 44.59 40.05
N PRO A 550 20.79 44.95 39.89
CA PRO A 550 21.75 44.18 39.10
C PRO A 550 21.98 42.75 39.64
N ALA A 551 21.60 42.46 40.89
CA ALA A 551 21.71 41.11 41.43
C ALA A 551 20.62 40.15 40.92
N LEU A 552 19.55 40.66 40.31
CA LEU A 552 18.39 39.87 39.86
C LEU A 552 18.36 39.63 38.35
N PHE A 553 19.12 40.41 37.58
CA PHE A 553 19.04 40.43 36.13
C PHE A 553 20.41 40.34 35.46
N THR A 554 20.44 39.66 34.32
CA THR A 554 21.61 39.54 33.44
C THR A 554 21.28 40.17 32.09
N ILE A 555 22.26 40.82 31.47
CA ILE A 555 22.13 41.41 30.13
C ILE A 555 23.04 40.63 29.18
N LYS A 556 22.47 40.23 28.04
CA LYS A 556 23.13 39.49 26.96
C LYS A 556 22.92 40.22 25.63
N TYR A 557 23.81 39.99 24.67
CA TYR A 557 23.79 40.68 23.38
C TYR A 557 23.83 39.71 22.19
N TYR A 558 23.16 40.06 21.09
CA TYR A 558 22.96 39.20 19.92
C TYR A 558 22.97 39.99 18.61
N GLN A 559 23.30 39.32 17.51
CA GLN A 559 23.31 39.92 16.16
C GLN A 559 21.95 39.85 15.47
N SER A 560 21.00 39.06 15.98
CA SER A 560 19.65 38.94 15.42
C SER A 560 18.59 38.97 16.52
N TYR A 561 17.39 39.39 16.15
CA TYR A 561 16.22 39.39 17.04
C TYR A 561 15.82 37.97 17.45
N GLN A 562 15.93 37.00 16.53
CA GLN A 562 15.54 35.62 16.81
C GLN A 562 16.48 35.00 17.85
N ASP A 563 17.78 35.23 17.69
CA ASP A 563 18.81 34.78 18.64
C ASP A 563 18.59 35.38 20.04
N SER A 564 18.21 36.67 20.13
CA SER A 564 17.92 37.30 21.43
C SER A 564 16.61 36.81 22.06
N PHE A 565 15.63 36.40 21.26
CA PHE A 565 14.38 35.82 21.74
C PHE A 565 14.56 34.38 22.24
N ASP A 566 15.26 33.54 21.48
CA ASP A 566 15.51 32.12 21.77
C ASP A 566 16.67 31.89 22.76
N ASP A 567 17.42 32.93 23.12
CA ASP A 567 18.65 32.87 23.91
C ASP A 567 19.72 31.94 23.28
N THR A 568 19.93 32.08 21.97
CA THR A 568 20.93 31.32 21.21
C THR A 568 21.99 32.23 20.61
N ASN A 569 23.21 31.74 20.41
CA ASN A 569 24.29 32.49 19.75
C ASN A 569 24.65 33.85 20.38
N GLU A 570 24.71 33.90 21.72
CA GLU A 570 25.13 35.10 22.47
C GLU A 570 26.51 35.62 22.00
N ILE A 571 26.66 36.93 21.89
CA ILE A 571 27.94 37.62 21.74
C ILE A 571 28.66 37.60 23.08
N LEU A 572 29.36 36.49 23.35
CA LEU A 572 30.05 36.26 24.60
C LEU A 572 31.09 37.34 24.91
N GLY A 573 31.06 37.84 26.15
CA GLY A 573 31.98 38.87 26.65
C GLY A 573 31.63 40.29 26.21
N GLY A 574 30.51 40.49 25.49
CA GLY A 574 29.99 41.81 25.14
C GLY A 574 30.88 42.61 24.20
N VAL A 575 31.86 42.00 23.52
CA VAL A 575 32.70 42.68 22.52
C VAL A 575 32.33 42.21 21.13
N HIS A 576 31.98 43.12 20.24
CA HIS A 576 31.57 42.82 18.87
C HIS A 576 32.41 43.57 17.83
N ILE A 577 32.75 42.87 16.74
CA ILE A 577 33.52 43.44 15.64
C ILE A 577 32.58 43.65 14.45
N ILE A 578 32.48 44.90 13.99
CA ILE A 578 31.76 45.25 12.77
C ILE A 578 32.75 45.42 11.62
N VAL A 579 32.42 44.80 10.48
CA VAL A 579 33.06 45.01 9.18
C VAL A 579 31.98 45.60 8.26
N PRO A 580 32.27 46.60 7.41
CA PRO A 580 31.25 47.22 6.55
C PRO A 580 30.34 46.20 5.84
N PRO A 581 29.03 46.47 5.74
CA PRO A 581 28.38 47.78 5.87
C PRO A 581 28.04 48.22 7.31
N SER A 582 28.05 49.53 7.54
CA SER A 582 27.68 50.23 8.78
C SER A 582 26.45 51.10 8.50
N PRO A 583 25.45 51.20 9.41
CA PRO A 583 25.41 50.64 10.75
C PRO A 583 24.94 49.17 10.83
N GLN A 584 25.28 48.49 11.93
CA GLN A 584 24.73 47.18 12.32
C GLN A 584 23.78 47.35 13.51
N THR A 585 22.68 46.58 13.53
CA THR A 585 21.77 46.53 14.69
C THR A 585 22.21 45.42 15.62
N ILE A 586 22.25 45.70 16.93
CA ILE A 586 22.54 44.76 18.00
C ILE A 586 21.30 44.68 18.88
N TYR A 587 20.93 43.46 19.25
CA TYR A 587 19.82 43.19 20.14
C TYR A 587 20.36 42.87 21.52
N ALA A 588 19.77 43.47 22.55
CA ALA A 588 20.08 43.18 23.94
C ALA A 588 18.88 42.50 24.60
N ARG A 589 19.15 41.43 25.34
CA ARG A 589 18.20 40.71 26.18
C ARG A 589 18.54 41.00 27.62
N ILE A 590 17.58 41.52 28.39
CA ILE A 590 17.66 41.52 29.85
C ILE A 590 16.77 40.40 30.37
N GLU A 591 17.32 39.54 31.22
CA GLU A 591 16.60 38.38 31.75
C GLU A 591 16.82 38.23 33.26
N ASP A 592 15.87 37.59 33.94
CA ASP A 592 16.08 37.16 35.32
C ASP A 592 17.19 36.09 35.40
N ASN A 593 17.76 35.87 36.59
CA ASN A 593 18.86 34.90 36.76
C ASN A 593 18.52 33.44 36.36
N SER A 594 17.24 33.09 36.17
CA SER A 594 16.84 31.78 35.64
C SER A 594 16.61 31.75 34.12
N GLY A 595 16.70 32.91 33.44
CA GLY A 595 16.45 33.06 31.99
C GLY A 595 14.99 32.90 31.57
N SER A 596 14.07 32.73 32.53
CA SER A 596 12.66 32.41 32.27
C SER A 596 11.85 33.64 31.88
N CYS A 597 12.13 34.78 32.50
CA CYS A 597 11.47 36.06 32.22
C CYS A 597 12.48 37.02 31.63
N PHE A 598 12.18 37.52 30.44
CA PHE A 598 13.06 38.43 29.71
C PHE A 598 12.29 39.57 29.06
N ASP A 599 13.05 40.59 28.68
CA ASP A 599 12.60 41.69 27.83
C ASP A 599 13.73 42.08 26.87
N LEU A 600 13.37 42.63 25.71
CA LEU A 600 14.30 42.89 24.62
C LEU A 600 14.34 44.38 24.27
N THR A 601 15.53 44.87 23.94
CA THR A 601 15.74 46.17 23.28
C THR A 601 16.78 46.01 22.18
N ASP A 602 16.91 47.00 21.31
CA ASP A 602 17.96 47.07 20.31
C ASP A 602 18.65 48.44 20.32
N PHE A 603 19.82 48.50 19.68
CA PHE A 603 20.54 49.72 19.36
C PHE A 603 21.41 49.51 18.13
N ARG A 604 21.91 50.60 17.55
CA ARG A 604 22.80 50.56 16.38
C ARG A 604 24.24 50.88 16.76
N ILE A 605 25.16 50.19 16.10
CA ILE A 605 26.58 50.51 16.14
C ILE A 605 27.01 51.13 14.80
N PHE A 606 27.73 52.25 14.89
CA PHE A 606 28.18 53.03 13.74
C PHE A 606 29.72 53.05 13.71
N PHE A 607 30.29 52.33 12.76
CA PHE A 607 31.72 52.35 12.40
C PHE A 607 31.97 53.18 11.15
#